data_AF-A0A2N2VT30-F1
#
_entry.id   AF-A0A2N2VT30-F1
#
_cell.length_a   1.000
_cell.length_b   1.000
_cell.length_c   1.000
_cell.angle_alpha   90.00
_cell.angle_beta   90.00
_cell.angle_gamma   90.00
#
_symmetry.space_group_name_H-M   'P 1'
#
loop_
_entity.id
_entity.type
_entity.pdbx_description
1 polymer ?
#
loop_
_entity_poly.entity_id
_entity_poly.type
_entity_poly.pdbx_seq_one_letter_code
_entity_poly.pdbx_strand_id
1 'polypeptide(L)'
;METTEKKTIGSYVAENYKTAAVFDKYGIDFCCRGNRSLDEVCQQQTIDKQKLTTELVEVLAEKVQEENDPGSWPLDLLADYIEKKHHRYVEKA
;
A
#
# COMPACT_ATOMS: atom_id res chain seq x y z
N MET A 1 19.06 -14.82 10.01
CA MET A 1 17.84 -15.63 9.81
C MET A 1 17.07 -14.95 8.70
N GLU A 2 17.12 -15.49 7.49
CA GLU A 2 16.30 -15.00 6.37
C GLU A 2 14.93 -15.64 6.48
N THR A 3 14.03 -15.01 7.23
CA THR A 3 12.61 -15.24 7.06
C THR A 3 12.26 -14.72 5.68
N THR A 4 11.80 -15.59 4.78
CA THR A 4 11.15 -15.19 3.53
C THR A 4 9.88 -14.45 3.93
N GLU A 5 10.00 -13.15 4.24
CA GLU A 5 8.90 -12.34 4.74
C GLU A 5 7.84 -12.30 3.64
N LYS A 6 6.70 -12.94 3.89
CA LYS A 6 5.56 -12.84 3.00
C LYS A 6 5.17 -11.37 2.95
N LYS A 7 5.21 -10.79 1.75
CA LYS A 7 4.84 -9.40 1.50
C LYS A 7 3.47 -9.10 2.14
N THR A 8 3.43 -8.07 2.98
CA THR A 8 2.22 -7.68 3.72
C THR A 8 1.36 -6.77 2.85
N ILE A 9 0.06 -6.66 3.14
CA ILE A 9 -0.84 -5.74 2.43
C ILE A 9 -0.29 -4.30 2.47
N GLY A 10 0.23 -3.87 3.62
CA GLY A 10 0.80 -2.55 3.81
C GLY A 10 2.02 -2.30 2.93
N SER A 11 2.87 -3.31 2.71
CA SER A 11 4.04 -3.13 1.84
C SER A 11 3.69 -3.07 0.35
N TYR A 12 2.57 -3.65 -0.10
CA TYR A 12 2.08 -3.38 -1.46
C TYR A 12 1.75 -1.90 -1.67
N VAL A 13 1.09 -1.27 -0.69
CA VAL A 13 0.71 0.15 -0.76
C VAL A 13 1.92 1.06 -0.59
N ALA A 14 2.87 0.69 0.28
CA ALA A 14 4.10 1.44 0.47
C ALA A 14 4.99 1.44 -0.80
N GLU A 15 5.03 0.34 -1.55
CA GLU A 15 5.76 0.26 -2.82
C GLU A 15 5.02 0.97 -3.97
N ASN A 16 3.69 0.93 -3.98
CA ASN A 16 2.88 1.62 -4.97
C ASN A 16 1.51 1.96 -4.39
N TYR A 17 1.30 3.23 -4.04
CA TYR A 17 0.09 3.69 -3.37
C TYR A 17 -1.19 3.43 -4.19
N LYS A 18 -1.09 3.28 -5.52
CA LYS A 18 -2.25 2.97 -6.37
C LYS A 18 -2.86 1.61 -6.03
N THR A 19 -2.08 0.68 -5.46
CA THR A 19 -2.61 -0.62 -5.00
C THR A 19 -3.64 -0.46 -3.87
N ALA A 20 -3.65 0.68 -3.16
CA ALA A 20 -4.69 1.00 -2.18
C ALA A 20 -6.10 0.96 -2.77
N ALA A 21 -6.28 1.46 -4.01
CA ALA A 21 -7.58 1.45 -4.67
C ALA A 21 -8.07 0.03 -4.99
N VAL A 22 -7.14 -0.90 -5.28
CA VAL A 22 -7.47 -2.32 -5.44
C VAL A 22 -7.92 -2.87 -4.09
N PHE A 23 -7.15 -2.67 -3.02
CA PHE A 23 -7.54 -3.18 -1.70
C PHE A 23 -8.89 -2.61 -1.23
N ASP A 24 -9.14 -1.32 -1.45
CA ASP A 24 -10.41 -0.67 -1.11
C ASP A 24 -11.60 -1.29 -1.86
N LYS A 25 -11.44 -1.57 -3.18
CA LYS A 25 -12.45 -2.27 -3.98
C LYS A 25 -12.85 -3.64 -3.40
N TYR A 26 -11.91 -4.33 -2.75
CA TYR A 26 -12.15 -5.63 -2.12
C TYR A 26 -12.51 -5.54 -0.63
N GLY A 27 -12.64 -4.34 -0.06
CA GLY A 27 -12.92 -4.15 1.37
C GLY A 27 -11.73 -4.53 2.28
N ILE A 28 -10.52 -4.56 1.73
CA ILE A 28 -9.31 -4.91 2.45
C ILE A 28 -8.77 -3.67 3.18
N ASP A 29 -8.88 -3.68 4.50
CA ASP A 29 -8.28 -2.67 5.38
C ASP A 29 -6.74 -2.76 5.36
N PHE A 30 -6.12 -1.99 4.46
CA PHE A 30 -4.68 -1.83 4.34
C PHE A 30 -4.12 -0.76 5.29
N CYS A 31 -4.95 0.18 5.74
CA CYS A 31 -4.53 1.32 6.55
C CYS A 31 -4.29 0.93 8.02
N CYS A 32 -5.25 0.25 8.65
CA CYS A 32 -5.14 -0.15 10.07
C CYS A 32 -4.63 -1.58 10.23
N ARG A 33 -4.85 -2.45 9.24
CA ARG A 33 -4.53 -3.88 9.31
C ARG A 33 -3.62 -4.35 8.18
N GLY A 34 -2.66 -3.49 7.82
CA GLY A 34 -1.71 -3.71 6.73
C GLY A 34 -0.64 -4.78 6.99
N ASN A 35 -0.41 -5.20 8.23
CA ASN A 35 0.58 -6.21 8.60
C ASN A 35 0.21 -7.66 8.22
N ARG A 36 -1.01 -7.87 7.71
CA ARG A 36 -1.49 -9.19 7.26
C ARG A 36 -0.94 -9.54 5.88
N SER A 37 -0.90 -10.84 5.58
CA SER A 37 -0.54 -11.31 4.23
C SER A 37 -1.74 -11.33 3.28
N LEU A 38 -1.47 -11.32 1.97
CA LEU A 38 -2.51 -11.47 0.94
C LEU A 38 -3.31 -12.76 1.12
N ASP A 39 -2.63 -13.87 1.42
CA ASP A 39 -3.24 -15.18 1.68
C ASP A 39 -4.21 -15.15 2.86
N GLU A 40 -3.77 -14.57 3.98
CA GLU A 40 -4.57 -14.49 5.20
C GLU A 40 -5.87 -13.73 4.94
N VAL A 41 -5.77 -12.56 4.30
CA VAL A 41 -6.92 -11.72 4.02
C VAL A 41 -7.87 -12.39 3.03
N CYS A 42 -7.34 -13.03 1.99
CA CYS A 42 -8.17 -13.74 1.01
C CYS A 42 -8.94 -14.90 1.66
N GLN A 43 -8.31 -15.65 2.55
CA GLN A 43 -8.95 -16.75 3.26
C GLN A 43 -10.03 -16.25 4.23
N GLN A 44 -9.73 -15.23 5.04
CA GLN A 44 -10.68 -14.69 6.02
C GLN A 44 -11.93 -14.06 5.37
N GLN A 45 -11.76 -13.40 4.23
CA GLN A 45 -12.83 -12.65 3.56
C GLN A 45 -13.45 -13.42 2.37
N THR A 46 -13.03 -14.66 2.12
CA THR A 46 -13.48 -15.47 0.97
C THR A 46 -13.28 -14.74 -0.37
N ILE A 47 -12.13 -14.07 -0.52
CA ILE A 47 -11.76 -13.36 -1.75
C ILE A 47 -11.04 -14.32 -2.68
N ASP A 48 -11.35 -14.23 -3.97
CA ASP A 48 -10.61 -14.92 -5.02
C ASP A 48 -9.20 -14.31 -5.15
N LYS A 49 -8.22 -15.00 -4.56
CA LYS A 49 -6.81 -14.60 -4.56
C LYS A 49 -6.28 -14.39 -5.98
N GLN A 50 -6.72 -15.19 -6.95
CA GLN A 50 -6.21 -15.10 -8.31
C GLN A 50 -6.64 -13.79 -8.95
N LYS A 51 -7.93 -13.42 -8.83
CA LYS A 51 -8.44 -12.14 -9.32
C LYS A 51 -7.74 -10.95 -8.67
N LEU A 52 -7.64 -10.96 -7.34
CA LEU A 52 -6.95 -9.88 -6.62
C LEU A 52 -5.49 -9.74 -7.06
N THR A 53 -4.78 -10.86 -7.25
CA THR A 53 -3.39 -10.84 -7.70
C THR A 53 -3.26 -10.29 -9.12
N THR A 54 -4.18 -10.64 -10.03
CA THR A 54 -4.21 -10.08 -11.39
C THR A 54 -4.38 -8.57 -11.37
N GLU A 55 -5.37 -8.04 -10.63
CA GLU A 55 -5.59 -6.59 -10.54
C GLU A 55 -4.40 -5.86 -9.90
N LEU A 56 -3.76 -6.45 -8.88
CA LEU A 56 -2.53 -5.91 -8.30
C LEU A 56 -1.39 -5.85 -9.31
N VAL A 57 -1.20 -6.91 -10.12
CA VAL A 57 -0.16 -6.95 -11.15
C VAL A 57 -0.39 -5.90 -12.23
N GLU A 58 -1.65 -5.69 -12.64
CA GLU A 58 -2.01 -4.65 -13.61
C GLU A 58 -1.62 -3.26 -13.11
N VAL A 59 -1.95 -2.94 -11.86
CA VAL A 59 -1.58 -1.64 -11.24
C VAL A 59 -0.08 -1.51 -11.03
N LEU A 60 0.62 -2.60 -10.67
CA LEU A 60 2.08 -2.60 -10.50
C LEU A 60 2.83 -2.50 -11.83
N ALA A 61 2.22 -2.93 -12.94
CA ALA A 61 2.77 -2.76 -14.28
C ALA A 61 2.71 -1.31 -14.76
N GLU A 62 1.80 -0.50 -14.21
CA GLU A 62 1.82 0.94 -14.41
C GLU A 62 3.03 1.54 -13.68
N LYS A 63 4.00 2.06 -14.43
CA LYS A 63 5.09 2.85 -13.85
C LYS A 63 4.50 4.05 -13.13
N VAL A 64 4.63 4.08 -11.81
CA VAL A 64 4.52 5.31 -11.06
C VAL A 64 5.80 6.09 -11.33
N GLN A 65 5.70 7.23 -12.02
CA GLN A 65 6.78 8.22 -12.02
C GLN A 65 6.78 8.91 -10.65
N GLU A 66 7.25 8.20 -9.63
CA GLU A 66 7.62 8.84 -8.38
C GLU A 66 9.02 9.42 -8.57
N GLU A 67 9.08 10.72 -8.85
CA GLU A 67 10.33 11.45 -9.03
C GLU A 67 11.19 11.48 -7.74
N ASN A 68 10.63 11.03 -6.61
CA ASN A 68 11.32 10.88 -5.33
C ASN A 68 10.73 9.68 -4.56
N ASP A 69 11.59 8.86 -3.95
CA ASP A 69 11.23 7.76 -3.04
C ASP A 69 11.19 8.28 -1.59
N PRO A 70 10.01 8.54 -0.99
CA PRO A 70 9.91 9.06 0.37
C PRO A 70 10.43 8.08 1.43
N GLY A 71 10.47 6.77 1.12
CA GLY A 71 11.02 5.74 2.00
C GLY A 71 12.52 5.88 2.23
N SER A 72 13.21 6.57 1.32
CA SER A 72 14.65 6.85 1.41
C SER A 72 14.99 8.14 2.18
N TRP A 73 14.00 8.96 2.53
CA TRP A 73 14.24 10.27 3.12
C TRP A 73 14.63 10.22 4.60
N PRO A 74 15.42 11.20 5.08
CA PRO A 74 15.52 11.49 6.50
C PRO A 74 14.16 11.72 7.15
N LEU A 75 13.99 11.28 8.40
CA LEU A 75 12.70 11.33 9.10
C LEU A 75 12.16 12.75 9.29
N ASP A 76 13.04 13.73 9.48
CA ASP A 76 12.69 15.14 9.56
C ASP A 76 12.11 15.66 8.23
N LEU A 77 12.75 15.33 7.11
CA LEU A 77 12.24 15.67 5.78
C LEU A 77 10.90 14.98 5.48
N LEU A 78 10.76 13.71 5.84
CA LEU A 78 9.52 12.95 5.65
C LEU A 78 8.37 13.55 6.48
N ALA A 79 8.62 13.88 7.75
CA ALA A 79 7.63 14.51 8.61
C ALA A 79 7.17 15.87 8.06
N ASP A 80 8.12 16.70 7.62
CA ASP A 80 7.85 18.00 6.98
C ASP A 80 7.01 17.85 5.71
N TYR A 81 7.30 16.84 4.89
CA TYR A 81 6.55 16.57 3.67
C TYR A 81 5.11 16.14 3.97
N ILE A 82 4.90 15.21 4.92
CA ILE A 82 3.58 14.72 5.32
C ILE A 82 2.73 15.88 5.85
N GLU A 83 3.26 16.75 6.71
CA GLU A 83 2.54 17.93 7.19
C GLU A 83 2.12 18.83 6.03
N LYS A 84 3.09 19.25 5.22
CA LYS A 84 2.87 20.26 4.17
C LYS A 84 1.99 19.77 3.03
N LYS A 85 2.04 18.48 2.71
CA LYS A 85 1.30 17.90 1.58
C LYS A 85 0.01 17.21 1.98
N HIS A 86 0.04 16.40 3.05
CA HIS A 86 -1.10 15.58 3.43
C HIS A 86 -1.98 16.28 4.49
N HIS A 87 -1.42 16.71 5.62
CA HIS A 87 -2.24 17.31 6.69
C HIS A 87 -2.95 18.58 6.22
N ARG A 88 -2.24 19.48 5.51
CA ARG A 88 -2.85 20.71 4.95
C ARG A 88 -3.89 20.44 3.87
N TYR A 89 -3.79 19.32 3.16
CA TYR A 89 -4.80 18.91 2.19
C TYR A 89 -6.06 18.42 2.91
N VAL A 90 -5.89 17.53 3.89
CA VAL A 90 -6.99 16.94 4.67
C VAL A 90 -7.73 18.00 5.48
N GLU A 91 -7.02 18.97 6.08
CA GLU A 91 -7.65 20.06 6.84
C GLU A 91 -8.55 20.98 5.99
N LYS A 92 -8.30 21.04 4.67
CA LYS A 92 -9.07 21.89 3.75
C LYS A 92 -10.23 21.16 3.06
N ALA A 93 -10.35 19.84 3.24
CA ALA A 93 -11.38 19.00 2.64
C ALA A 93 -12.62 18.92 3.54
#